data_AF-A0A370BEW2-F1
#
_entry.id   AF-A0A370BEW2-F1
#
_cell.length_a   1.000
_cell.length_b   1.000
_cell.length_c   1.000
_cell.angle_alpha   90.00
_cell.angle_beta   90.00
_cell.angle_gamma   90.00
#
_symmetry.space_group_name_H-M   'P 1'
#
loop_
_entity.id
_entity.type
_entity.pdbx_description
1 polymer ?
#
loop_
_entity_poly.entity_id
_entity_poly.type
_entity_poly.pdbx_seq_one_letter_code
_entity_poly.pdbx_strand_id
1 'polypeptide(L)'
;MEGFRRRFESALRLRRDYDMPNHISTTIRDYIANDLKETVPLCEDEMPKDSVSPNDLMIILTHLWCRDFKEYRGKYPDRSRVQLSASLLLYCFTSARTGEVHESTARRELSRKKTSLSTSHGGDDGDLEARVLAACYKHFILTIEWVDGIKMLVLTYSRVYVKGYWKKKRWQLPIHGFYEIYKTEAPLFFNLLTFFLPMACADRVFMDYTSVGEIMDAAENMQGDNDEKIIAKLELRPEMENIPIFRPYDEQAVEDSTGRSRGADSFGKELAELGHRAGYTENITGRACRRWALMEAGK
;
A
#
# COMPACT_ATOMS: atom_id res chain seq x y z
N MET A 1 5.65 -2.86 -26.35
CA MET A 1 6.44 -4.04 -26.79
C MET A 1 6.69 -5.07 -25.69
N GLU A 2 7.44 -4.76 -24.62
CA GLU A 2 7.80 -5.74 -23.58
C GLU A 2 6.59 -6.36 -22.84
N GLY A 3 5.51 -5.59 -22.67
CA GLY A 3 4.26 -6.09 -22.06
C GLY A 3 3.52 -7.11 -22.94
N PHE A 4 3.55 -6.96 -24.27
CA PHE A 4 2.93 -7.90 -25.20
C PHE A 4 3.69 -9.22 -25.20
N ARG A 5 5.03 -9.18 -25.34
CA ARG A 5 5.92 -10.36 -25.28
C ARG A 5 5.65 -11.20 -24.04
N ARG A 6 5.65 -10.57 -22.86
CA ARG A 6 5.40 -11.28 -21.58
C ARG A 6 4.01 -11.89 -21.51
N ARG A 7 2.97 -11.20 -22.02
CA ARG A 7 1.61 -11.75 -22.07
C ARG A 7 1.53 -12.94 -23.02
N PHE A 8 2.18 -12.86 -24.17
CA PHE A 8 2.24 -13.94 -25.17
C PHE A 8 2.96 -15.18 -24.61
N GLU A 9 4.14 -15.01 -24.01
CA GLU A 9 4.88 -16.09 -23.34
C GLU A 9 4.09 -16.71 -22.19
N SER A 10 3.47 -15.86 -21.35
CA SER A 10 2.63 -16.33 -20.24
C SER A 10 1.43 -17.12 -20.74
N ALA A 11 0.79 -16.69 -21.83
CA ALA A 11 -0.34 -17.39 -22.43
C ALA A 11 0.08 -18.72 -23.08
N LEU A 12 1.25 -18.78 -23.73
CA LEU A 12 1.80 -20.03 -24.29
C LEU A 12 2.11 -21.03 -23.20
N ARG A 13 2.77 -20.58 -22.13
CA ARG A 13 3.03 -21.41 -20.96
C ARG A 13 1.73 -21.93 -20.33
N LEU A 14 0.73 -21.06 -20.17
CA LEU A 14 -0.52 -21.42 -19.51
C LEU A 14 -1.43 -22.31 -20.37
N ARG A 15 -1.43 -22.15 -21.70
CA ARG A 15 -2.31 -22.90 -22.61
C ARG A 15 -1.67 -24.14 -23.22
N ARG A 16 -0.34 -24.19 -23.32
CA ARG A 16 0.40 -25.23 -24.05
C ARG A 16 1.53 -25.86 -23.24
N ASP A 17 1.68 -25.48 -21.97
CA ASP A 17 2.80 -25.90 -21.10
C ASP A 17 4.17 -25.72 -21.75
N TYR A 18 4.29 -24.72 -22.63
CA TYR A 18 5.49 -24.46 -23.40
C TYR A 18 6.28 -23.34 -22.72
N ASP A 19 7.45 -23.69 -22.17
CA ASP A 19 8.38 -22.72 -21.63
C ASP A 19 9.31 -22.22 -22.75
N MET A 20 9.14 -20.95 -23.13
CA MET A 20 9.79 -20.40 -24.31
C MET A 20 11.29 -20.19 -24.07
N PRO A 21 12.17 -20.79 -24.87
CA PRO A 21 13.61 -20.56 -24.77
C PRO A 21 13.99 -19.09 -24.96
N ASN A 22 14.99 -18.62 -24.21
CA ASN A 22 15.42 -17.22 -24.20
C ASN A 22 15.80 -16.68 -25.59
N HIS A 23 16.40 -17.52 -26.45
CA HIS A 23 16.76 -17.11 -27.81
C HIS A 23 15.53 -16.84 -28.67
N ILE A 24 14.49 -17.67 -28.58
CA ILE A 24 13.21 -17.48 -29.29
C ILE A 24 12.49 -16.23 -28.77
N SER A 25 12.46 -16.05 -27.45
CA SER A 25 11.90 -14.85 -26.81
C SER A 25 12.59 -13.56 -27.29
N THR A 26 13.91 -13.61 -27.47
CA THR A 26 14.72 -12.50 -28.00
C THR A 26 14.40 -12.24 -29.47
N THR A 27 14.36 -13.28 -30.30
CA THR A 27 13.99 -13.17 -31.72
C THR A 27 12.58 -12.62 -31.91
N ILE A 28 11.59 -13.06 -31.12
CA ILE A 28 10.22 -12.53 -31.17
C ILE A 28 10.20 -11.05 -30.80
N ARG A 29 10.95 -10.64 -29.79
CA ARG A 29 11.06 -9.23 -29.42
C ARG A 29 11.61 -8.39 -30.58
N ASP A 30 12.67 -8.88 -31.22
CA ASP A 30 13.36 -8.16 -32.27
C ASP A 30 12.51 -8.12 -33.55
N TYR A 31 11.81 -9.21 -33.89
CA TYR A 31 10.81 -9.27 -34.96
C TYR A 31 9.66 -8.28 -34.72
N ILE A 32 9.14 -8.21 -33.49
CA ILE A 32 8.07 -7.28 -33.13
C ILE A 32 8.55 -5.83 -33.21
N ALA A 33 9.79 -5.55 -32.79
CA ALA A 33 10.35 -4.19 -32.80
C ALA A 33 10.70 -3.69 -34.21
N ASN A 34 11.07 -4.58 -35.12
CA ASN A 34 11.52 -4.25 -36.48
C ASN A 34 10.47 -4.67 -37.51
N ASP A 35 10.53 -5.93 -37.96
CA ASP A 35 9.80 -6.44 -39.12
C ASP A 35 8.27 -6.29 -39.01
N LEU A 36 7.70 -6.55 -37.82
CA LEU A 36 6.26 -6.47 -37.60
C LEU A 36 5.75 -5.02 -37.67
N LYS A 37 6.59 -4.06 -37.28
CA LYS A 37 6.26 -2.62 -37.35
C LYS A 37 6.19 -2.12 -38.79
N GLU A 38 6.96 -2.73 -39.69
CA GLU A 38 6.93 -2.42 -41.13
C GLU A 38 5.76 -3.11 -41.85
N THR A 39 5.35 -4.30 -41.39
CA THR A 39 4.26 -5.06 -42.01
C THR A 39 2.87 -4.69 -41.51
N VAL A 40 2.75 -4.19 -40.28
CA VAL A 40 1.47 -3.82 -39.68
C VAL A 40 1.61 -2.44 -39.03
N PRO A 41 0.66 -1.50 -39.26
CA PRO A 41 0.67 -0.21 -38.57
C PRO A 41 0.35 -0.43 -37.08
N LEU A 42 1.39 -0.70 -36.29
CA LEU A 42 1.29 -0.83 -34.84
C LEU A 42 1.05 0.56 -34.23
N CYS A 43 0.04 0.67 -33.39
CA CYS A 43 -0.18 1.87 -32.58
C CYS A 43 1.01 2.05 -31.61
N GLU A 44 1.78 3.11 -31.83
CA GLU A 44 2.92 3.49 -30.98
C GLU A 44 2.53 4.49 -29.90
N ASP A 45 1.25 4.90 -29.88
CA ASP A 45 0.75 5.87 -28.93
C ASP A 45 1.01 5.36 -27.51
N GLU A 46 1.80 6.14 -26.77
CA GLU A 46 2.00 5.85 -25.37
C GLU A 46 0.65 6.06 -24.68
N MET A 47 0.11 5.01 -24.07
CA MET A 47 -1.14 5.11 -23.31
C MET A 47 -1.05 6.31 -22.35
N PRO A 48 -2.10 7.16 -22.29
CA PRO A 48 -2.11 8.31 -21.40
C PRO A 48 -1.72 7.87 -20.00
N LYS A 49 -0.75 8.59 -19.42
CA LYS A 49 -0.24 8.29 -18.10
C LYS A 49 -1.16 8.93 -17.06
N ASP A 50 -2.34 8.37 -16.88
CA ASP A 50 -3.31 8.88 -15.91
C ASP A 50 -2.69 9.04 -14.52
N SER A 51 -3.02 10.16 -13.88
CA SER A 51 -2.66 10.50 -12.51
C SER A 51 -3.89 10.98 -11.78
N VAL A 52 -4.05 10.55 -10.53
CA VAL A 52 -5.07 11.09 -9.64
C VAL A 52 -4.53 12.39 -9.07
N SER A 53 -5.13 13.51 -9.45
CA SER A 53 -4.80 14.82 -8.87
C SER A 53 -5.36 14.96 -7.45
N PRO A 54 -4.92 15.97 -6.67
CA PRO A 54 -5.53 16.26 -5.37
C PRO A 54 -7.04 16.53 -5.44
N ASN A 55 -7.51 17.15 -6.53
CA ASN A 55 -8.94 17.36 -6.78
C ASN A 55 -9.67 16.05 -7.02
N ASP A 56 -9.07 15.13 -7.78
CA ASP A 56 -9.66 13.80 -8.00
C ASP A 56 -9.75 13.04 -6.68
N LEU A 57 -8.69 13.09 -5.87
CA LEU A 57 -8.66 12.51 -4.53
C LEU A 57 -9.75 13.11 -3.64
N MET A 58 -9.96 14.43 -3.70
CA MET A 58 -11.05 15.11 -2.99
C MET A 58 -12.41 14.55 -3.40
N ILE A 59 -12.67 14.44 -4.71
CA ILE A 59 -13.93 13.94 -5.26
C ILE A 59 -14.16 12.50 -4.82
N ILE A 60 -13.13 11.64 -4.95
CA ILE A 60 -13.22 10.22 -4.59
C ILE A 60 -13.49 10.05 -3.09
N LEU A 61 -12.76 10.75 -2.22
CA LEU A 61 -12.95 10.64 -0.77
C LEU A 61 -14.28 11.26 -0.32
N THR A 62 -14.68 12.39 -0.92
CA THR A 62 -15.99 13.00 -0.64
C THR A 62 -17.12 12.08 -1.07
N HIS A 63 -17.02 11.47 -2.25
CA HIS A 63 -18.00 10.47 -2.69
C HIS A 63 -18.00 9.28 -1.73
N LEU A 64 -16.81 8.70 -1.48
CA LEU A 64 -16.61 7.56 -0.59
C LEU A 64 -17.28 7.76 0.75
N TRP A 65 -17.20 8.95 1.38
CA TRP A 65 -17.72 9.21 2.73
C TRP A 65 -19.11 9.84 2.78
N CYS A 66 -19.48 10.68 1.81
CA CYS A 66 -20.70 11.49 1.88
C CYS A 66 -21.80 11.06 0.90
N ARG A 67 -21.48 10.31 -0.16
CA ARG A 67 -22.43 10.01 -1.25
C ARG A 67 -22.51 8.56 -1.68
N ASP A 68 -21.56 7.73 -1.25
CA ASP A 68 -21.53 6.31 -1.60
C ASP A 68 -22.41 5.52 -0.63
N PHE A 69 -23.50 4.96 -1.18
CA PHE A 69 -24.44 4.10 -0.47
C PHE A 69 -24.11 2.61 -0.65
N LYS A 70 -22.96 2.28 -1.24
CA LYS A 70 -22.50 0.88 -1.36
C LYS A 70 -22.30 0.25 0.00
N GLU A 71 -22.85 -0.95 0.17
CA GLU A 71 -22.47 -1.85 1.24
C GLU A 71 -21.10 -2.48 0.96
N TYR A 72 -20.13 -2.14 1.80
CA TYR A 72 -18.77 -2.67 1.69
C TYR A 72 -18.70 -4.13 2.15
N ARG A 73 -17.85 -4.92 1.49
CA ARG A 73 -17.69 -6.35 1.80
C ARG A 73 -17.03 -6.56 3.16
N GLY A 74 -17.34 -7.72 3.75
CA GLY A 74 -16.77 -8.21 5.00
C GLY A 74 -17.75 -8.15 6.16
N LYS A 75 -17.38 -8.75 7.29
CA LYS A 75 -18.18 -8.76 8.53
C LYS A 75 -18.29 -7.35 9.15
N TYR A 76 -17.29 -6.51 8.91
CA TYR A 76 -17.21 -5.13 9.39
C TYR A 76 -17.07 -4.17 8.19
N PRO A 77 -18.19 -3.83 7.51
CA PRO A 77 -18.18 -2.99 6.30
C PRO A 77 -17.46 -1.65 6.47
N ASP A 78 -17.64 -0.97 7.60
CA ASP A 78 -16.99 0.31 7.87
C ASP A 78 -15.46 0.19 7.93
N ARG A 79 -14.95 -0.94 8.44
CA ARG A 79 -13.51 -1.20 8.43
C ARG A 79 -12.96 -1.33 7.01
N SER A 80 -13.72 -1.91 6.09
CA SER A 80 -13.35 -1.96 4.66
C SER A 80 -13.23 -0.56 4.06
N ARG A 81 -14.18 0.33 4.39
CA ARG A 81 -14.20 1.72 3.94
C ARG A 81 -13.02 2.52 4.51
N VAL A 82 -12.71 2.34 5.79
CA VAL A 82 -11.54 2.95 6.45
C VAL A 82 -10.22 2.44 5.86
N GLN A 83 -10.08 1.13 5.65
CA GLN A 83 -8.91 0.54 5.00
C GLN A 83 -8.72 1.05 3.58
N LEU A 84 -9.80 1.22 2.82
CA LEU A 84 -9.77 1.77 1.46
C LEU A 84 -9.26 3.22 1.46
N SER A 85 -9.76 4.05 2.38
CA SER A 85 -9.33 5.45 2.55
C SER A 85 -7.85 5.54 2.93
N ALA A 86 -7.44 4.79 3.95
CA ALA A 86 -6.05 4.74 4.40
C ALA A 86 -5.10 4.25 3.29
N SER A 87 -5.48 3.21 2.54
CA SER A 87 -4.69 2.70 1.42
C SER A 87 -4.53 3.75 0.32
N LEU A 88 -5.63 4.44 -0.03
CA LEU A 88 -5.63 5.47 -1.06
C LEU A 88 -4.67 6.62 -0.73
N LEU A 89 -4.79 7.18 0.49
CA LEU A 89 -3.88 8.22 0.97
C LEU A 89 -2.43 7.75 1.04
N LEU A 90 -2.20 6.52 1.50
CA LEU A 90 -0.86 5.93 1.56
C LEU A 90 -0.23 5.87 0.16
N TYR A 91 -0.98 5.47 -0.88
CA TYR A 91 -0.46 5.48 -2.25
C TYR A 91 -0.19 6.88 -2.78
N CYS A 92 -1.12 7.81 -2.55
CA CYS A 92 -1.01 9.19 -3.02
C CYS A 92 0.20 9.91 -2.43
N PHE A 93 0.51 9.71 -1.14
CA PHE A 93 1.56 10.48 -0.46
C PHE A 93 2.92 9.78 -0.40
N THR A 94 2.99 8.44 -0.50
CA THR A 94 4.27 7.72 -0.36
C THR A 94 4.84 7.27 -1.69
N SER A 95 4.04 7.33 -2.77
CA SER A 95 4.33 6.68 -4.05
C SER A 95 4.58 5.17 -3.98
N ALA A 96 4.15 4.49 -2.91
CA ALA A 96 4.37 3.06 -2.71
C ALA A 96 3.84 2.22 -3.88
N ARG A 97 4.51 1.11 -4.18
CA ARG A 97 3.97 0.12 -5.13
C ARG A 97 2.85 -0.65 -4.43
N THR A 98 1.84 -1.08 -5.18
CA THR A 98 0.71 -1.86 -4.62
C THR A 98 1.19 -3.09 -3.87
N GLY A 99 2.22 -3.78 -4.37
CA GLY A 99 2.81 -4.92 -3.68
C GLY A 99 3.63 -4.59 -2.42
N GLU A 100 3.99 -3.33 -2.17
CA GLU A 100 4.66 -2.89 -0.94
C GLU A 100 3.66 -2.73 0.21
N VAL A 101 2.40 -2.43 -0.11
CA VAL A 101 1.32 -2.13 0.83
C VAL A 101 0.38 -3.31 1.00
N HIS A 102 -0.02 -3.94 -0.11
CA HIS A 102 -0.88 -5.12 -0.18
C HIS A 102 -0.10 -6.34 -0.64
N GLU A 103 -0.63 -7.53 -0.33
CA GLU A 103 0.00 -8.77 -0.77
C GLU A 103 -0.03 -8.89 -2.31
N SER A 104 1.15 -9.10 -2.90
CA SER A 104 1.28 -9.36 -4.34
C SER A 104 0.96 -10.81 -4.66
N THR A 105 0.03 -11.06 -5.59
CA THR A 105 -0.32 -12.40 -6.09
C THR A 105 0.89 -13.16 -6.63
N ALA A 106 1.78 -12.47 -7.36
CA ALA A 106 3.01 -13.06 -7.89
C ALA A 106 3.99 -13.51 -6.80
N ARG A 107 3.93 -12.90 -5.61
CA ARG A 107 4.80 -13.27 -4.48
C ARG A 107 4.16 -14.30 -3.56
N ARG A 108 2.83 -14.34 -3.50
CA ARG A 108 2.04 -15.38 -2.83
C ARG A 108 2.34 -16.77 -3.36
N GLU A 109 2.43 -16.93 -4.68
CA GLU A 109 2.74 -18.23 -5.31
C GLU A 109 4.16 -18.72 -5.01
N LEU A 110 5.15 -17.82 -5.04
CA LEU A 110 6.53 -18.14 -4.68
C LEU A 110 6.68 -18.54 -3.21
N SER A 111 5.96 -17.85 -2.32
CA SER A 111 5.93 -18.17 -0.89
C SER A 111 5.33 -19.55 -0.64
N ARG A 112 4.18 -19.86 -1.27
CA ARG A 112 3.53 -21.18 -1.14
C ARG A 112 4.38 -22.32 -1.70
N LYS A 113 5.08 -22.11 -2.82
CA LYS A 113 6.02 -23.10 -3.37
C LYS A 113 7.19 -23.37 -2.43
N LYS A 114 7.73 -22.34 -1.77
CA LYS A 114 8.77 -22.53 -0.75
C LYS A 114 8.27 -23.33 0.45
N THR A 115 7.07 -23.04 0.96
CA THR A 115 6.47 -23.80 2.08
C THR A 115 6.25 -25.28 1.76
N SER A 116 5.94 -25.63 0.50
CA SER A 116 5.84 -27.04 0.08
C SER A 116 7.19 -27.75 -0.10
N LEU A 117 8.30 -26.99 -0.18
CA LEU A 117 9.67 -27.50 -0.35
C LEU A 117 10.50 -27.44 0.94
N SER A 118 10.06 -26.69 1.95
CA SER A 118 10.75 -26.49 3.23
C SER A 118 10.50 -27.59 4.27
N THR A 119 9.93 -28.73 3.87
CA THR A 119 9.91 -29.96 4.70
C THR A 119 11.26 -30.69 4.71
N SER A 120 12.29 -30.16 4.03
CA SER A 120 13.64 -30.74 4.07
C SER A 120 14.72 -29.67 4.27
N HIS A 121 15.35 -29.77 5.44
CA HIS A 121 16.62 -29.19 5.89
C HIS A 121 16.67 -27.70 6.26
N GLY A 122 16.93 -27.50 7.56
CA GLY A 122 17.11 -26.22 8.21
C GLY A 122 18.33 -25.45 7.73
N GLY A 123 18.12 -24.14 7.60
CA GLY A 123 19.12 -23.11 7.48
C GLY A 123 18.53 -21.84 8.10
N ASP A 124 19.06 -21.47 9.26
CA ASP A 124 18.79 -20.22 9.97
C ASP A 124 18.99 -19.01 9.03
N ASP A 125 18.26 -17.93 9.29
CA ASP A 125 18.12 -16.66 8.53
C ASP A 125 17.25 -16.63 7.27
N GLY A 126 16.82 -17.76 6.71
CA GLY A 126 15.97 -17.79 5.50
C GLY A 126 14.45 -17.84 5.73
N ASP A 127 14.03 -18.14 6.95
CA ASP A 127 12.68 -18.65 7.25
C ASP A 127 11.69 -17.59 7.81
N LEU A 128 12.17 -16.40 8.18
CA LEU A 128 11.31 -15.36 8.79
C LEU A 128 10.55 -14.47 7.77
N GLU A 129 11.00 -14.38 6.51
CA GLU A 129 10.52 -13.38 5.54
C GLU A 129 9.49 -13.87 4.51
N ALA A 130 9.09 -15.15 4.57
CA ALA A 130 7.94 -15.65 3.80
C ALA A 130 6.58 -15.18 4.39
N ARG A 131 6.62 -14.57 5.59
CA ARG A 131 5.46 -13.99 6.28
C ARG A 131 5.20 -12.58 5.73
N VAL A 132 4.27 -12.51 4.79
CA VAL A 132 3.51 -11.31 4.41
C VAL A 132 4.37 -10.15 3.91
N LEU A 133 4.65 -10.15 2.61
CA LEU A 133 5.25 -9.00 1.91
C LEU A 133 4.21 -7.89 1.69
N ALA A 134 3.75 -7.29 2.79
CA ALA A 134 2.77 -6.21 2.83
C ALA A 134 3.00 -5.28 4.04
N ALA A 135 2.25 -4.19 4.12
CA ALA A 135 2.39 -3.22 5.20
C ALA A 135 1.80 -3.75 6.53
N CYS A 136 2.69 -4.13 7.46
CA CYS A 136 2.38 -4.43 8.87
C CYS A 136 2.59 -3.25 9.81
N TYR A 137 2.05 -3.33 11.04
CA TYR A 137 2.17 -2.29 12.06
C TYR A 137 3.61 -1.93 12.42
N LYS A 138 4.55 -2.89 12.46
CA LYS A 138 5.98 -2.61 12.72
C LYS A 138 6.65 -1.63 11.75
N HIS A 139 6.05 -1.42 10.57
CA HIS A 139 6.56 -0.45 9.59
C HIS A 139 6.12 0.98 9.89
N PHE A 140 5.24 1.17 10.87
CA PHE A 140 4.69 2.44 11.28
C PHE A 140 5.15 2.76 12.69
N ILE A 141 5.60 4.00 12.90
CA ILE A 141 6.00 4.51 14.21
C ILE A 141 5.16 5.74 14.46
N LEU A 142 4.44 5.77 15.58
CA LEU A 142 3.66 6.92 16.01
C LEU A 142 4.42 7.64 17.12
N THR A 143 4.71 8.91 16.90
CA THR A 143 5.42 9.79 17.84
C THR A 143 4.59 11.04 18.12
N ILE A 144 4.87 11.65 19.26
CA ILE A 144 4.44 13.01 19.61
C ILE A 144 5.70 13.87 19.48
N GLU A 145 5.67 14.87 18.61
CA GLU A 145 6.84 15.68 18.27
C GLU A 145 6.53 17.18 18.38
N TRP A 146 7.56 17.97 18.70
CA TRP A 146 7.54 19.42 18.50
C TRP A 146 7.88 19.72 17.03
N VAL A 147 6.93 20.32 16.31
CA VAL A 147 7.06 20.74 14.92
C VAL A 147 6.74 22.23 14.84
N ASP A 148 7.76 23.05 14.55
CA ASP A 148 7.63 24.52 14.47
C ASP A 148 6.97 25.16 15.71
N GLY A 149 7.28 24.65 16.90
CA GLY A 149 6.73 25.14 18.17
C GLY A 149 5.28 24.68 18.45
N ILE A 150 4.74 23.78 17.63
CA ILE A 150 3.43 23.16 17.84
C ILE A 150 3.66 21.67 18.08
N LYS A 151 3.01 21.13 19.11
CA LYS A 151 3.03 19.70 19.35
C LYS A 151 2.10 18.99 18.38
N MET A 152 2.58 17.95 17.71
CA MET A 152 1.83 17.19 16.70
C MET A 152 1.99 15.68 16.89
N LEU A 153 0.95 14.92 16.57
CA LEU A 153 1.10 13.50 16.27
C LEU A 153 1.77 13.32 14.91
N VAL A 154 2.82 12.50 14.88
CA VAL A 154 3.60 12.19 13.69
C VAL A 154 3.60 10.67 13.48
N LEU A 155 3.00 10.23 12.38
CA LEU A 155 3.05 8.84 11.94
C LEU A 155 4.13 8.70 10.87
N THR A 156 5.16 7.93 11.18
CA THR A 156 6.26 7.64 10.26
C THR A 156 6.08 6.26 9.66
N TYR A 157 6.06 6.16 8.32
CA TYR A 157 6.00 4.91 7.58
C TYR A 157 7.33 4.59 6.88
N SER A 158 7.92 3.45 7.22
CA SER A 158 9.15 2.92 6.60
C SER A 158 8.84 1.89 5.52
N ARG A 159 9.28 2.15 4.29
CA ARG A 159 9.03 1.27 3.14
C ARG A 159 10.11 0.20 3.01
N VAL A 160 9.91 -0.92 3.69
CA VAL A 160 10.86 -2.04 3.72
C VAL A 160 10.89 -2.82 2.41
N TYR A 161 9.73 -3.09 1.79
CA TYR A 161 9.64 -4.00 0.63
C TYR A 161 9.83 -3.36 -0.75
N VAL A 162 10.59 -2.26 -0.81
CA VAL A 162 10.85 -1.55 -2.07
C VAL A 162 11.51 -2.44 -3.13
N LYS A 163 11.35 -2.07 -4.41
CA LYS A 163 12.03 -2.80 -5.50
C LYS A 163 13.55 -2.82 -5.25
N GLY A 164 14.13 -4.02 -5.20
CA GLY A 164 15.55 -4.21 -4.93
C GLY A 164 15.95 -4.02 -3.47
N TYR A 165 15.00 -4.15 -2.52
CA TYR A 165 15.26 -3.95 -1.08
C TYR A 165 16.42 -4.79 -0.55
N TRP A 166 16.60 -6.02 -1.03
CA TRP A 166 17.71 -6.91 -0.63
C TRP A 166 19.11 -6.34 -0.95
N LYS A 167 19.21 -5.34 -1.82
CA LYS A 167 20.47 -4.63 -2.13
C LYS A 167 20.63 -3.32 -1.35
N LYS A 168 19.59 -2.89 -0.62
CA LYS A 168 19.55 -1.61 0.07
C LYS A 168 19.83 -1.81 1.55
N LYS A 169 20.63 -0.90 2.11
CA LYS A 169 20.84 -0.82 3.56
C LYS A 169 19.64 -0.12 4.22
N ARG A 170 19.44 -0.34 5.52
CA ARG A 170 18.25 0.17 6.26
C ARG A 170 18.04 1.68 6.10
N TRP A 171 19.12 2.48 6.13
CA TRP A 171 19.06 3.95 5.96
C TRP A 171 18.80 4.41 4.51
N GLN A 172 18.83 3.50 3.53
CA GLN A 172 18.52 3.79 2.12
C GLN A 172 17.06 3.48 1.78
N LEU A 173 16.29 3.02 2.76
CA LEU A 173 14.86 2.75 2.61
C LEU A 173 14.08 4.07 2.73
N PRO A 174 13.08 4.32 1.86
CA PRO A 174 12.26 5.51 1.96
C PRO A 174 11.46 5.53 3.26
N ILE A 175 11.45 6.69 3.92
CA ILE A 175 10.67 6.97 5.13
C ILE A 175 9.75 8.14 4.82
N HIS A 176 8.48 8.04 5.22
CA HIS A 176 7.46 9.06 4.97
C HIS A 176 6.80 9.46 6.29
N GLY A 177 6.78 10.75 6.59
CA GLY A 177 6.06 11.31 7.74
C GLY A 177 4.66 11.78 7.36
N PHE A 178 3.68 11.47 8.21
CA PHE A 178 2.33 11.98 8.16
C PHE A 178 2.06 12.76 9.44
N TYR A 179 1.67 14.01 9.28
CA TYR A 179 1.49 14.92 10.40
C TYR A 179 0.01 15.12 10.68
N GLU A 180 -0.30 15.26 11.95
CA GLU A 180 -1.55 15.84 12.41
C GLU A 180 -1.58 17.34 12.12
N ILE A 181 -1.86 17.69 10.87
CA ILE A 181 -2.02 19.09 10.48
C ILE A 181 -3.50 19.40 10.38
N TYR A 182 -4.03 20.07 11.39
CA TYR A 182 -5.33 20.73 11.35
C TYR A 182 -5.16 22.16 10.83
N LYS A 183 -4.77 22.32 9.56
CA LYS A 183 -4.93 23.63 8.90
C LYS A 183 -6.38 23.73 8.45
N THR A 184 -7.04 24.83 8.78
CA THR A 184 -8.44 25.14 8.41
C THR A 184 -8.73 25.02 6.91
N GLU A 185 -7.71 25.01 6.06
CA GLU A 185 -7.83 24.89 4.60
C GLU A 185 -7.83 23.44 4.09
N ALA A 186 -7.31 22.47 4.84
CA ALA A 186 -7.19 21.08 4.40
C ALA A 186 -8.30 20.20 5.00
N PRO A 187 -9.16 19.56 4.19
CA PRO A 187 -10.17 18.65 4.70
C PRO A 187 -9.58 17.49 5.53
N LEU A 188 -10.23 17.17 6.66
CA LEU A 188 -9.76 16.15 7.60
C LEU A 188 -9.52 14.78 6.95
N PHE A 189 -10.35 14.41 5.96
CA PHE A 189 -10.22 13.14 5.24
C PHE A 189 -8.98 13.06 4.33
N PHE A 190 -8.16 14.10 4.20
CA PHE A 190 -6.83 13.97 3.60
C PHE A 190 -5.74 13.56 4.59
N ASN A 191 -6.03 13.61 5.88
CA ASN A 191 -5.09 13.17 6.90
C ASN A 191 -5.13 11.65 7.06
N LEU A 192 -3.99 10.99 6.84
CA LEU A 192 -3.89 9.53 6.99
C LEU A 192 -4.20 9.08 8.43
N LEU A 193 -3.84 9.89 9.43
CA LEU A 193 -4.08 9.59 10.86
C LEU A 193 -5.56 9.38 11.16
N THR A 194 -6.45 10.12 10.48
CA THR A 194 -7.92 10.00 10.62
C THR A 194 -8.41 8.57 10.33
N PHE A 195 -7.70 7.81 9.49
CA PHE A 195 -8.06 6.43 9.17
C PHE A 195 -7.14 5.41 9.83
N PHE A 196 -5.86 5.75 10.02
CA PHE A 196 -4.89 4.86 10.66
C PHE A 196 -5.18 4.64 12.14
N LEU A 197 -5.39 5.72 12.91
CA LEU A 197 -5.57 5.62 14.36
C LEU A 197 -6.80 4.79 14.75
N PRO A 198 -8.00 4.98 14.15
CA PRO A 198 -9.14 4.12 14.46
C PRO A 198 -8.88 2.64 14.20
N MET A 199 -8.16 2.29 13.12
CA MET A 199 -7.80 0.89 12.84
C MET A 199 -6.84 0.33 13.88
N ALA A 200 -5.82 1.11 14.25
CA ALA A 200 -4.80 0.69 15.23
C ALA A 200 -5.41 0.55 16.64
N CYS A 201 -6.26 1.48 17.06
CA CYS A 201 -6.97 1.42 18.33
C CYS A 201 -7.97 0.26 18.37
N ALA A 202 -8.74 0.04 17.29
CA ALA A 202 -9.66 -1.10 17.20
C ALA A 202 -8.94 -2.46 17.32
N ASP A 203 -7.69 -2.53 16.87
CA ASP A 203 -6.82 -3.69 16.99
C ASP A 203 -6.04 -3.74 18.31
N ARG A 204 -6.20 -2.75 19.20
CA ARG A 204 -5.43 -2.57 20.45
C ARG A 204 -3.92 -2.63 20.22
N VAL A 205 -3.44 -1.97 19.17
CA VAL A 205 -2.05 -2.04 18.72
C VAL A 205 -1.07 -1.42 19.73
N PHE A 206 -1.48 -0.36 20.40
CA PHE A 206 -0.63 0.36 21.34
C PHE A 206 -0.69 -0.27 22.74
N MET A 207 0.44 -0.23 23.46
CA MET A 207 0.54 -0.77 24.82
C MET A 207 -0.39 -0.02 25.78
N ASP A 208 -0.24 1.30 25.83
CA ASP A 208 -0.83 2.16 26.87
C ASP A 208 -2.12 2.87 26.44
N TYR A 209 -2.54 2.70 25.18
CA TYR A 209 -3.67 3.44 24.59
C TYR A 209 -4.69 2.50 23.95
N THR A 210 -5.95 2.69 24.31
CA THR A 210 -7.09 1.90 23.84
C THR A 210 -7.96 2.65 22.84
N SER A 211 -7.95 3.99 22.87
CA SER A 211 -8.79 4.82 22.00
C SER A 211 -7.99 5.95 21.35
N VAL A 212 -8.55 6.50 20.26
CA VAL A 212 -7.97 7.70 19.61
C VAL A 212 -8.00 8.88 20.57
N GLY A 213 -9.06 9.03 21.37
CA GLY A 213 -9.18 10.09 22.37
C GLY A 213 -8.03 10.08 23.38
N GLU A 214 -7.69 8.90 23.92
CA GLU A 214 -6.55 8.78 24.86
C GLU A 214 -5.21 9.16 24.22
N ILE A 215 -5.02 8.86 22.92
CA ILE A 215 -3.81 9.26 22.18
C ILE A 215 -3.77 10.79 22.00
N MET A 216 -4.91 11.40 21.66
CA MET A 216 -5.04 12.85 21.52
C MET A 216 -4.82 13.57 22.86
N ASP A 217 -5.43 13.08 23.94
CA ASP A 217 -5.27 13.61 25.29
C ASP A 217 -3.81 13.51 25.74
N ALA A 218 -3.13 12.40 25.43
CA ALA A 218 -1.71 12.24 25.70
C ALA A 218 -0.86 13.20 24.87
N ALA A 219 -1.18 13.37 23.58
CA ALA A 219 -0.55 14.38 22.74
C ALA A 219 -0.70 15.75 23.42
N GLU A 220 -1.90 16.22 23.78
CA GLU A 220 -2.07 17.54 24.39
C GLU A 220 -1.31 17.69 25.73
N ASN A 221 -1.42 16.71 26.62
CA ASN A 221 -0.99 16.84 28.02
C ASN A 221 0.47 16.44 28.30
N MET A 222 1.13 15.65 27.44
CA MET A 222 2.50 15.19 27.72
C MET A 222 3.49 16.35 27.83
N GLN A 223 4.21 16.43 28.94
CA GLN A 223 5.30 17.39 29.05
C GLN A 223 6.54 16.82 28.35
N GLY A 224 7.08 17.58 27.39
CA GLY A 224 8.38 17.32 26.79
C GLY A 224 9.34 18.43 27.19
N ASP A 225 10.62 18.12 27.26
CA ASP A 225 11.63 19.16 27.37
C ASP A 225 11.63 20.00 26.08
N ASN A 226 11.79 21.32 26.19
CA ASN A 226 11.71 22.19 25.01
C ASN A 226 12.83 21.94 23.99
N ASP A 227 13.89 21.25 24.43
CA ASP A 227 15.04 20.89 23.59
C ASP A 227 14.88 19.54 22.88
N GLU A 228 13.90 18.70 23.28
CA GLU A 228 13.65 17.40 22.66
C GLU A 228 12.65 17.50 21.51
N LYS A 229 13.09 17.16 20.29
CA LYS A 229 12.21 17.13 19.12
C LYS A 229 11.10 16.07 19.23
N ILE A 230 11.40 14.91 19.81
CA ILE A 230 10.45 13.81 20.01
C ILE A 230 10.13 13.74 21.49
N ILE A 231 8.89 14.04 21.85
CA ILE A 231 8.41 14.04 23.24
C ILE A 231 8.12 12.62 23.71
N ALA A 232 7.46 11.84 22.85
CA ALA A 232 7.12 10.46 23.17
C ALA A 232 7.01 9.61 21.90
N LYS A 233 7.31 8.33 22.06
CA LYS A 233 7.05 7.29 21.06
C LYS A 233 6.01 6.34 21.64
N LEU A 234 4.93 6.12 20.89
CA LEU A 234 3.88 5.19 21.31
C LEU A 234 4.35 3.77 20.98
N GLU A 235 4.56 2.98 22.02
CA GLU A 235 5.05 1.61 21.88
C GLU A 235 3.94 0.65 21.42
N LEU A 236 4.30 -0.19 20.44
CA LEU A 236 3.42 -1.22 19.91
C LEU A 236 3.48 -2.46 20.81
N ARG A 237 2.37 -3.18 20.90
CA ARG A 237 2.37 -4.52 21.48
C ARG A 237 3.21 -5.47 20.62
N PRO A 238 4.15 -6.24 21.19
CA PRO A 238 5.03 -7.12 20.41
C PRO A 238 4.29 -8.11 19.50
N GLU A 239 3.14 -8.62 19.96
CA GLU A 239 2.28 -9.53 19.19
C GLU A 239 1.64 -8.88 17.96
N MET A 240 1.55 -7.55 17.92
CA MET A 240 0.90 -6.79 16.85
C MET A 240 1.85 -6.39 15.72
N GLU A 241 3.16 -6.44 15.94
CA GLU A 241 4.18 -5.97 15.00
C GLU A 241 4.03 -6.52 13.58
N ASN A 242 3.79 -7.84 13.48
CA ASN A 242 3.75 -8.56 12.20
C ASN A 242 2.33 -8.63 11.60
N ILE A 243 1.33 -8.07 12.27
CA ILE A 243 -0.05 -8.08 11.77
C ILE A 243 -0.18 -7.06 10.62
N PRO A 244 -0.70 -7.48 9.45
CA PRO A 244 -0.95 -6.57 8.35
C PRO A 244 -2.06 -5.56 8.70
N ILE A 245 -1.87 -4.31 8.31
CA ILE A 245 -2.86 -3.24 8.51
C ILE A 245 -4.07 -3.47 7.60
N PHE A 246 -3.79 -3.82 6.34
CA PHE A 246 -4.80 -4.06 5.32
C PHE A 246 -5.09 -5.56 5.24
N ARG A 247 -6.15 -6.00 5.91
CA ARG A 247 -6.55 -7.41 6.01
C ARG A 247 -7.66 -7.77 5.00
N PRO A 248 -7.77 -9.06 4.60
CA PRO A 248 -8.89 -9.57 3.82
C PRO A 248 -10.27 -9.30 4.44
N TYR A 249 -11.34 -9.37 3.63
CA TYR A 249 -12.71 -9.11 4.08
C TYR A 249 -13.22 -10.10 5.14
N ASP A 250 -12.69 -11.32 5.12
CA ASP A 250 -12.95 -12.43 6.05
C ASP A 250 -12.08 -12.36 7.32
N GLU A 251 -11.06 -11.49 7.38
CA GLU A 251 -10.11 -11.38 8.48
C GLU A 251 -9.99 -9.94 9.00
N GLN A 252 -11.10 -9.21 8.95
CA GLN A 252 -11.12 -7.80 9.31
C GLN A 252 -10.93 -7.57 10.81
N ALA A 253 -11.37 -8.47 11.69
CA ALA A 253 -11.02 -8.41 13.11
C ALA A 253 -9.62 -9.02 13.32
N VAL A 254 -8.89 -8.50 14.29
CA VAL A 254 -7.51 -8.97 14.59
C VAL A 254 -7.51 -10.42 15.06
N GLU A 255 -8.53 -10.81 15.80
CA GLU A 255 -8.74 -12.17 16.31
C GLU A 255 -8.99 -13.21 15.21
N ASP A 256 -9.49 -12.79 14.05
CA ASP A 256 -9.66 -13.64 12.86
C ASP A 256 -8.42 -13.62 11.93
N SER A 257 -7.38 -12.83 12.27
CA SER A 257 -6.22 -12.63 11.41
C SER A 257 -5.34 -13.87 11.34
N THR A 258 -5.21 -14.44 10.15
CA THR A 258 -4.22 -15.51 9.86
C THR A 258 -2.84 -14.94 9.52
N GLY A 259 -2.69 -13.62 9.64
CA GLY A 259 -1.55 -12.87 9.12
C GLY A 259 -1.66 -12.58 7.64
N ARG A 260 -2.72 -12.97 6.92
CA ARG A 260 -2.85 -12.60 5.51
C ARG A 260 -3.10 -11.10 5.34
N SER A 261 -2.51 -10.52 4.30
CA SER A 261 -2.85 -9.17 3.86
C SER A 261 -3.84 -9.23 2.68
N ARG A 262 -4.66 -8.20 2.55
CA ARG A 262 -5.54 -8.02 1.40
C ARG A 262 -4.70 -8.04 0.11
N GLY A 263 -5.21 -8.74 -0.91
CA GLY A 263 -4.51 -8.86 -2.19
C GLY A 263 -4.55 -7.57 -3.00
N ALA A 264 -3.45 -7.25 -3.67
CA ALA A 264 -3.33 -6.08 -4.56
C ALA A 264 -4.42 -6.02 -5.65
N ASP A 265 -4.81 -7.17 -6.20
CA ASP A 265 -5.89 -7.28 -7.20
C ASP A 265 -7.26 -6.95 -6.59
N SER A 266 -7.55 -7.48 -5.39
CA SER A 266 -8.80 -7.20 -4.67
C SER A 266 -8.91 -5.72 -4.29
N PHE A 267 -7.81 -5.08 -3.91
CA PHE A 267 -7.79 -3.63 -3.72
C PHE A 267 -8.03 -2.88 -5.03
N GLY A 268 -7.33 -3.25 -6.10
CA GLY A 268 -7.45 -2.59 -7.40
C GLY A 268 -8.87 -2.61 -7.98
N LYS A 269 -9.56 -3.75 -7.85
CA LYS A 269 -10.98 -3.89 -8.26
C LYS A 269 -11.89 -2.98 -7.44
N GLU A 270 -11.73 -2.96 -6.12
CA GLU A 270 -12.55 -2.11 -5.24
C GLU A 270 -12.34 -0.62 -5.52
N LEU A 271 -11.10 -0.21 -5.78
CA LEU A 271 -10.77 1.17 -6.13
C LEU A 271 -11.35 1.57 -7.48
N ALA A 272 -11.28 0.70 -8.49
CA ALA A 272 -11.89 0.92 -9.80
C ALA A 272 -13.41 1.07 -9.69
N GLU A 273 -14.06 0.15 -8.96
CA GLU A 273 -15.51 0.25 -8.70
C GLU A 273 -15.87 1.56 -7.98
N LEU A 274 -15.06 2.00 -7.01
CA LEU A 274 -15.26 3.29 -6.33
C LEU A 274 -15.16 4.46 -7.31
N GLY A 275 -14.16 4.47 -8.19
CA GLY A 275 -14.02 5.49 -9.23
C GLY A 275 -15.25 5.57 -10.12
N HIS A 276 -15.76 4.44 -10.59
CA HIS A 276 -16.98 4.40 -11.41
C HIS A 276 -18.21 4.93 -10.67
N ARG A 277 -18.40 4.57 -9.40
CA ARG A 277 -19.50 5.12 -8.58
C ARG A 277 -19.35 6.62 -8.35
N ALA A 278 -18.13 7.12 -8.26
CA ALA A 278 -17.82 8.55 -8.17
C ALA A 278 -17.97 9.30 -9.51
N GLY A 279 -18.33 8.62 -10.61
CA GLY A 279 -18.60 9.22 -11.92
C GLY A 279 -17.44 9.16 -12.92
N TYR A 280 -16.33 8.47 -12.60
CA TYR A 280 -15.22 8.31 -13.53
C TYR A 280 -15.52 7.22 -14.56
N THR A 281 -15.28 7.51 -15.83
CA THR A 281 -15.44 6.53 -16.92
C THR A 281 -14.27 5.56 -16.99
N GLU A 282 -13.07 6.01 -16.62
CA GLU A 282 -11.84 5.23 -16.61
C GLU A 282 -11.52 4.66 -15.23
N ASN A 283 -10.77 3.56 -15.22
CA ASN A 283 -10.36 2.89 -14.00
C ASN A 283 -9.37 3.74 -13.20
N ILE A 284 -9.73 4.10 -11.98
CA ILE A 284 -8.79 4.65 -11.01
C ILE A 284 -7.92 3.52 -10.47
N THR A 285 -6.60 3.65 -10.63
CA THR A 285 -5.65 2.60 -10.23
C THR A 285 -4.70 3.10 -9.14
N GLY A 286 -4.20 2.17 -8.32
CA GLY A 286 -3.12 2.50 -7.38
C GLY A 286 -1.86 3.05 -8.06
N ARG A 287 -1.64 2.72 -9.35
CA ARG A 287 -0.58 3.33 -10.17
C ARG A 287 -0.85 4.82 -10.46
N ALA A 288 -2.09 5.19 -10.75
CA ALA A 288 -2.48 6.57 -11.00
C ALA A 288 -2.37 7.41 -9.71
N CYS A 289 -2.76 6.83 -8.56
CA CYS A 289 -2.65 7.46 -7.24
C CYS A 289 -1.20 7.86 -6.91
N ARG A 290 -0.25 6.92 -7.06
CA ARG A 290 1.16 7.19 -6.76
C ARG A 290 1.87 8.10 -7.76
N ARG A 291 1.34 8.27 -8.98
CA ARG A 291 2.00 9.05 -10.03
C ARG A 291 2.04 10.52 -9.67
N TRP A 292 1.02 11.03 -8.97
CA TRP A 292 1.02 12.41 -8.50
C TRP A 292 2.22 12.71 -7.59
N ALA A 293 2.45 11.91 -6.53
CA ALA A 293 3.64 12.07 -5.69
C ALA A 293 4.97 11.96 -6.46
N LEU A 294 5.03 11.12 -7.50
CA LEU A 294 6.22 11.03 -8.35
C LEU A 294 6.42 12.26 -9.24
N MET A 295 5.33 12.92 -9.68
CA MET A 295 5.41 14.16 -10.45
C MET A 295 5.81 15.33 -9.56
N GLU A 296 5.29 15.42 -8.34
CA GLU A 296 5.68 16.46 -7.38
C GLU A 296 7.14 16.32 -6.93
N ALA A 297 7.62 15.10 -6.66
CA ALA A 297 9.02 14.88 -6.27
C ALA A 297 10.03 15.07 -7.41
N GLY A 298 9.57 15.22 -8.65
CA GLY A 298 10.40 15.45 -9.84
C GLY A 298 10.49 16.92 -10.26
N LYS A 299 9.81 17.83 -9.56
CA LYS A 299 9.97 19.29 -9.69
C LYS A 299 11.09 19.76 -8.76
#